data_AF-A0A067R7S6-F1
#
_entry.id   AF-A0A067R7S6-F1
#
_cell.length_a   1.000
_cell.length_b   1.000
_cell.length_c   1.000
_cell.angle_alpha   90.00
_cell.angle_beta   90.00
_cell.angle_gamma   90.00
#
_symmetry.space_group_name_H-M   'P 1'
#
loop_
_entity.id
_entity.type
_entity.pdbx_description
1 polymer ?
#
loop_
_entity_poly.entity_id
_entity_poly.type
_entity_poly.pdbx_seq_one_letter_code
_entity_poly.pdbx_strand_id
1 'polypeptide(L)'
;MFNIKSIVNKITERGRDSQPNSPGRGNGEDILGKQAAEGFLCPRCMKAFPCPEDLQSHYVTSHDGDGDGAIRDVPAVTTALDFMSLHQEVGERYRRQEGNSTQATSVLDVQAITDPAELRQRLIEALENGAVLQQEKERLEQHAAHLAHSNVTLKAASDEEEGNQAALKERLKVLEAKLSHR
;
A
#
# COMPACT_ATOMS: atom_id res chain seq x y z
N MET A 1 18.79 -37.58 35.21
CA MET A 1 18.16 -36.36 35.76
C MET A 1 18.43 -35.22 34.80
N PHE A 2 17.44 -34.82 34.01
CA PHE A 2 17.59 -33.72 33.04
C PHE A 2 17.01 -32.44 33.63
N ASN A 3 17.81 -31.39 33.63
CA ASN A 3 17.52 -30.11 34.27
C ASN A 3 16.69 -29.22 33.32
N ILE A 4 15.37 -29.18 33.55
CA ILE A 4 14.38 -28.50 32.69
C ILE A 4 14.45 -26.97 32.82
N LYS A 5 15.15 -26.43 33.83
CA LYS A 5 15.18 -24.97 34.10
C LYS A 5 15.97 -24.15 33.06
N SER A 6 16.87 -24.76 32.27
CA SER A 6 17.58 -24.03 31.21
C SER A 6 16.83 -23.97 29.88
N ILE A 7 15.78 -24.78 29.72
CA ILE A 7 15.00 -24.86 28.48
C ILE A 7 13.89 -23.80 28.47
N VAL A 8 13.28 -23.52 29.61
CA VAL A 8 12.15 -22.56 29.70
C VAL A 8 12.60 -21.11 29.47
N ASN A 9 13.80 -20.72 29.91
CA ASN A 9 14.34 -19.38 29.60
C ASN A 9 14.73 -19.20 28.12
N LYS A 10 14.89 -20.29 27.36
CA LYS A 10 15.29 -20.23 25.94
C LYS A 10 14.10 -20.27 24.97
N ILE A 11 12.89 -20.49 25.48
CA ILE A 11 11.65 -20.56 24.70
C ILE A 11 10.86 -19.25 24.78
N THR A 12 10.95 -18.50 25.88
CA THR A 12 10.29 -17.19 26.02
C THR A 12 10.87 -16.09 25.11
N GLU A 13 12.06 -16.29 24.53
CA GLU A 13 12.69 -15.32 23.61
C GLU A 13 12.66 -15.75 22.13
N ARG A 14 12.11 -16.91 21.78
CA ARG A 14 12.07 -17.44 20.39
C ARG A 14 10.70 -17.36 19.72
N GLY A 15 9.84 -16.46 20.19
CA GLY A 15 8.51 -16.20 19.62
C GLY A 15 8.49 -15.20 18.47
N ARG A 16 9.63 -14.63 18.07
CA ARG A 16 9.76 -13.81 16.86
C ARG A 16 11.09 -14.17 16.20
N ASP A 17 11.12 -14.08 14.88
CA ASP A 17 12.31 -14.21 14.02
C ASP A 17 12.58 -15.59 13.40
N SER A 18 11.99 -15.74 12.20
CA SER A 18 12.68 -16.04 10.93
C SER A 18 12.75 -17.50 10.42
N GLN A 19 12.07 -17.70 9.28
CA GLN A 19 12.39 -18.71 8.25
C GLN A 19 13.76 -18.40 7.57
N PRO A 20 14.43 -19.41 6.99
CA PRO A 20 15.82 -19.32 6.55
C PRO A 20 15.98 -18.81 5.12
N ASN A 21 17.02 -18.01 4.88
CA ASN A 21 17.48 -17.64 3.54
C ASN A 21 18.75 -18.44 3.17
N SER A 22 18.87 -18.80 1.89
CA SER A 22 20.01 -19.54 1.30
C SER A 22 20.77 -18.67 0.27
N PRO A 23 22.03 -19.00 -0.09
CA PRO A 23 23.12 -18.01 -0.13
C PRO A 23 23.58 -17.61 -1.55
N GLY A 24 23.93 -16.34 -1.71
CA GLY A 24 24.77 -15.83 -2.80
C GLY A 24 26.14 -15.38 -2.25
N ARG A 25 27.21 -16.03 -2.70
CA ARG A 25 28.63 -15.83 -2.36
C ARG A 25 29.18 -14.50 -2.88
N GLY A 26 30.14 -13.90 -2.15
CA GLY A 26 31.18 -13.03 -2.72
C GLY A 26 31.69 -11.97 -1.75
N ASN A 27 32.89 -12.16 -1.22
CA ASN A 27 33.57 -11.37 -0.18
C ASN A 27 33.92 -9.93 -0.59
N GLY A 28 33.86 -8.99 0.37
CA GLY A 28 34.50 -7.66 0.24
C GLY A 28 33.87 -6.54 1.09
N GLU A 29 33.77 -6.77 2.40
CA GLU A 29 33.92 -5.79 3.49
C GLU A 29 33.16 -4.44 3.42
N ASP A 30 32.05 -4.40 4.18
CA ASP A 30 31.62 -3.36 5.13
C ASP A 30 31.47 -1.92 4.58
N ILE A 31 30.30 -1.27 4.50
CA ILE A 31 29.33 -0.95 5.56
C ILE A 31 27.97 -0.64 4.88
N LEU A 32 27.19 -1.65 4.47
CA LEU A 32 25.87 -1.37 3.84
C LEU A 32 24.80 -2.43 4.11
N GLY A 33 24.93 -3.20 5.19
CA GLY A 33 24.27 -4.51 5.27
C GLY A 33 23.42 -4.86 6.48
N LYS A 34 23.01 -3.92 7.35
CA LYS A 34 22.17 -4.24 8.52
C LYS A 34 21.34 -3.06 9.02
N GLN A 35 20.40 -2.55 8.22
CA GLN A 35 19.24 -1.73 8.68
C GLN A 35 18.26 -1.33 7.55
N ALA A 36 18.17 -2.08 6.45
CA ALA A 36 17.06 -1.94 5.50
C ALA A 36 16.03 -3.04 5.86
N ALA A 37 14.80 -2.80 6.31
CA ALA A 37 13.96 -1.62 6.23
C ALA A 37 12.95 -1.60 7.42
N GLU A 38 13.47 -1.42 8.63
CA GLU A 38 12.66 -1.07 9.81
C GLU A 38 13.34 0.14 10.46
N GLY A 39 12.94 1.34 10.05
CA GLY A 39 13.56 2.58 10.52
C GLY A 39 12.92 3.81 9.88
N PHE A 40 13.06 4.96 10.56
CA PHE A 40 12.51 6.23 10.11
C PHE A 40 13.44 6.83 9.04
N LEU A 41 12.93 7.01 7.82
CA LEU A 41 13.70 7.54 6.70
C LEU A 41 13.51 9.05 6.56
N CYS A 42 14.58 9.79 6.33
CA CYS A 42 14.50 11.20 5.97
C CYS A 42 14.04 11.36 4.52
N PRO A 43 12.92 12.05 4.24
CA PRO A 43 12.41 12.19 2.88
C PRO A 43 13.27 13.09 1.97
N ARG A 44 14.17 13.89 2.55
CA ARG A 44 15.06 14.80 1.80
C ARG A 44 16.33 14.09 1.30
N CYS A 45 16.94 13.26 2.13
CA CYS A 45 18.25 12.66 1.85
C CYS A 45 18.30 11.13 1.99
N MET A 46 17.15 10.49 2.27
CA MET A 46 16.97 9.04 2.38
C MET A 46 17.86 8.35 3.43
N LYS A 47 18.41 9.12 4.38
CA LYS A 47 19.14 8.56 5.53
C LYS A 47 18.15 7.85 6.47
N ALA A 48 18.56 6.67 6.95
CA ALA A 48 17.82 5.90 7.92
C ALA A 48 18.20 6.26 9.35
N PHE A 49 17.19 6.36 10.20
CA PHE A 49 17.31 6.67 11.62
C PHE A 49 16.64 5.58 12.47
N PRO A 50 17.22 5.26 13.64
CA PRO A 50 16.71 4.21 14.51
C PRO A 50 15.43 4.61 15.27
N CYS A 51 15.18 5.91 15.45
CA CYS A 51 14.00 6.44 16.14
C CYS A 51 13.50 7.76 15.49
N PRO A 52 12.24 8.16 15.76
CA PRO A 52 11.66 9.36 15.16
C PRO A 52 12.27 10.65 15.71
N GLU A 53 12.75 10.68 16.96
CA GLU A 53 13.41 11.85 17.55
C GLU A 53 14.73 12.18 16.84
N ASP A 54 15.51 11.14 16.49
CA ASP A 54 16.76 11.30 15.73
C ASP A 54 16.50 11.78 14.30
N LEU A 55 15.44 11.26 13.66
CA LEU A 55 15.01 11.76 12.36
C LEU A 55 14.59 13.23 12.44
N GLN A 56 13.78 13.60 13.44
CA GLN A 56 13.30 14.97 13.62
C GLN A 56 14.47 15.94 13.86
N SER A 57 15.41 15.58 14.74
CA SER A 57 16.62 16.36 14.99
C SER A 57 17.44 16.54 13.72
N HIS A 58 17.62 15.46 12.95
CA HIS A 58 18.30 15.53 11.65
C HIS A 58 17.57 16.45 10.67
N TYR A 59 16.25 16.35 10.55
CA TYR A 59 15.47 17.17 9.64
C TYR A 59 15.59 18.66 9.99
N VAL A 60 15.46 19.00 11.28
CA VAL A 60 15.57 20.38 11.78
C VAL A 60 16.99 20.95 11.60
N THR A 61 18.02 20.16 11.88
CA THR A 61 19.41 20.66 11.81
C THR A 61 19.96 20.68 10.40
N SER A 62 19.56 19.74 9.54
CA SER A 62 20.17 19.53 8.22
C SER A 62 19.32 20.05 7.07
N HIS A 63 18.02 20.28 7.26
CA HIS A 63 17.08 20.64 6.19
C HIS A 63 16.17 21.84 6.51
N ASP A 64 16.20 22.35 7.73
CA ASP A 64 15.46 23.55 8.19
C ASP A 64 16.28 24.84 8.02
N GLY A 65 17.57 24.71 7.72
CA GLY A 65 18.48 25.83 7.41
C GLY A 65 18.32 26.40 6.00
N ASP A 66 17.64 25.69 5.10
CA ASP A 66 17.25 26.20 3.79
C ASP A 66 15.83 26.78 3.88
N GLY A 67 15.76 27.98 4.46
CA GLY A 67 14.58 28.84 4.52
C GLY A 67 14.10 29.37 3.16
N ASP A 68 14.07 28.51 2.13
CA ASP A 68 13.44 28.77 0.83
C ASP A 68 12.89 27.48 0.22
N GLY A 69 12.17 26.72 1.04
CA GLY A 69 11.54 25.47 0.65
C GLY A 69 10.20 25.30 1.32
N ALA A 70 9.42 26.39 1.38
CA ALA A 70 8.01 26.31 1.71
C ALA A 70 7.39 25.20 0.86
N ILE A 71 6.87 24.16 1.51
CA ILE A 71 5.78 23.36 0.97
C ILE A 71 4.65 24.37 0.77
N ARG A 72 4.66 25.07 -0.37
CA ARG A 72 3.82 26.24 -0.59
C ARG A 72 2.39 25.88 -1.00
N ASP A 73 2.01 24.60 -0.95
CA ASP A 73 0.70 24.16 -1.42
C ASP A 73 0.23 22.80 -0.87
N VAL A 74 0.64 22.41 0.34
CA VAL A 74 -0.09 21.34 1.05
C VAL A 74 -0.88 21.99 2.18
N PRO A 75 -2.19 22.21 2.02
CA PRO A 75 -3.01 22.74 3.10
C PRO A 75 -2.89 21.77 4.28
N ALA A 76 -2.51 22.30 5.44
CA ALA A 76 -2.47 21.53 6.66
C ALA A 76 -3.90 21.09 6.97
N VAL A 77 -4.19 19.79 6.76
CA VAL A 77 -5.48 19.18 7.13
C VAL A 77 -5.50 19.08 8.65
N THR A 78 -5.89 20.17 9.30
CA THR A 78 -5.87 20.28 10.77
C THR A 78 -7.21 19.90 11.39
N THR A 79 -8.28 19.86 10.59
CA THR A 79 -9.63 19.53 11.05
C THR A 79 -10.30 18.46 10.20
N ALA A 80 -11.26 17.75 10.79
CA ALA A 80 -12.05 16.73 10.09
C ALA A 80 -12.85 17.32 8.90
N LEU A 81 -13.22 18.60 8.98
CA LEU A 81 -13.87 19.31 7.88
C LEU A 81 -12.92 19.45 6.68
N ASP A 82 -11.65 19.81 6.94
CA ASP A 82 -10.62 19.95 5.89
C ASP A 82 -10.35 18.61 5.21
N PHE A 83 -10.39 17.50 5.97
CA PHE A 83 -10.21 16.15 5.42
C PHE A 83 -11.37 15.78 4.48
N MET A 84 -12.61 16.09 4.87
CA MET A 84 -13.79 15.83 4.02
C MET A 84 -13.78 16.70 2.77
N SER A 85 -13.42 17.98 2.88
CA SER A 85 -13.28 18.88 1.73
C SER A 85 -12.17 18.45 0.78
N LEU A 86 -11.02 18.01 1.29
CA LEU A 86 -9.94 17.47 0.46
C LEU A 86 -10.36 16.17 -0.22
N HIS A 87 -11.04 15.27 0.49
CA HIS A 87 -11.55 14.02 -0.10
C HIS A 87 -12.59 14.30 -1.21
N GLN A 88 -13.43 15.32 -1.02
CA GLN A 88 -14.35 15.79 -2.05
C GLN A 88 -13.60 16.37 -3.26
N GLU A 89 -12.58 17.22 -3.04
CA GLU A 89 -11.76 17.79 -4.11
C GLU A 89 -11.01 16.70 -4.89
N VAL A 90 -10.42 15.72 -4.19
CA VAL A 90 -9.73 14.58 -4.81
C VAL A 90 -10.71 13.72 -5.61
N GLY A 91 -11.92 13.49 -5.11
CA GLY A 91 -12.98 12.81 -5.85
C GLY A 91 -13.44 13.57 -7.09
N GLU A 92 -13.47 14.89 -7.04
CA GLU A 92 -13.75 15.75 -8.20
C GLU A 92 -12.59 15.75 -9.21
N ARG A 93 -11.34 15.73 -8.74
CA ARG A 93 -10.15 15.59 -9.60
C ARG A 93 -10.12 14.25 -10.33
N TYR A 94 -10.45 13.16 -9.65
CA TYR A 94 -10.57 11.83 -10.26
C TYR A 94 -11.66 11.80 -11.34
N ARG A 95 -12.84 12.37 -11.07
CA ARG A 95 -13.92 12.49 -12.08
C ARG A 95 -13.51 13.34 -13.28
N ARG A 96 -12.77 14.44 -13.05
CA ARG A 96 -12.19 15.23 -14.14
C ARG A 96 -11.15 14.43 -14.91
N GLN A 97 -10.34 13.59 -14.26
CA GLN A 97 -9.36 12.74 -14.93
C GLN A 97 -9.99 11.66 -15.80
N GLU A 98 -11.11 11.06 -15.40
CA GLU A 98 -11.86 10.14 -16.28
C GLU A 98 -12.41 10.87 -17.52
N GLY A 99 -12.74 12.17 -17.41
CA GLY A 99 -13.09 13.02 -18.56
C GLY A 99 -11.89 13.61 -19.34
N ASN A 100 -10.69 13.61 -18.74
CA ASN A 100 -9.48 14.26 -19.26
C ASN A 100 -8.38 13.26 -19.66
N SER A 101 -8.58 11.96 -19.49
CA SER A 101 -7.66 10.90 -19.93
C SER A 101 -7.59 10.75 -21.46
N THR A 102 -8.30 11.61 -22.20
CA THR A 102 -8.10 11.84 -23.64
C THR A 102 -7.04 12.91 -23.93
N GLN A 103 -6.55 13.67 -22.94
CA GLN A 103 -5.51 14.71 -23.15
C GLN A 103 -4.07 14.23 -22.96
N ALA A 104 -3.84 13.02 -22.42
CA ALA A 104 -2.50 12.42 -22.35
C ALA A 104 -2.12 11.67 -23.64
N THR A 105 -3.05 11.52 -24.59
CA THR A 105 -2.70 11.50 -26.01
C THR A 105 -2.50 12.95 -26.41
N SER A 106 -1.25 13.28 -26.75
CA SER A 106 -0.84 14.51 -27.45
C SER A 106 -2.00 15.18 -28.16
N VAL A 107 -2.20 16.47 -27.91
CA VAL A 107 -2.94 17.40 -28.77
C VAL A 107 -2.79 16.92 -30.21
N LEU A 108 -3.77 16.20 -30.73
CA LEU A 108 -3.79 15.86 -32.14
C LEU A 108 -4.08 17.18 -32.79
N ASP A 109 -3.06 17.74 -33.42
CA ASP A 109 -3.17 18.88 -34.27
C ASP A 109 -4.06 18.48 -35.46
N VAL A 110 -5.38 18.56 -35.26
CA VAL A 110 -6.41 18.30 -36.27
C VAL A 110 -6.25 19.30 -37.43
N GLN A 111 -5.45 20.37 -37.25
CA GLN A 111 -5.29 21.45 -38.21
C GLN A 111 -4.32 21.14 -39.37
N ALA A 112 -3.66 19.96 -39.41
CA ALA A 112 -2.68 19.64 -40.45
C ALA A 112 -3.04 18.48 -41.39
N ILE A 113 -4.23 17.86 -41.29
CA ILE A 113 -4.60 16.75 -42.18
C ILE A 113 -5.44 17.26 -43.35
N THR A 114 -4.77 17.62 -44.44
CA THR A 114 -5.41 18.06 -45.68
C THR A 114 -5.85 16.90 -46.60
N ASP A 115 -5.38 15.67 -46.37
CA ASP A 115 -5.68 14.51 -47.22
C ASP A 115 -6.89 13.68 -46.70
N PRO A 116 -8.00 13.58 -47.46
CA PRO A 116 -9.14 12.75 -47.09
C PRO A 116 -8.83 11.25 -47.00
N ALA A 117 -7.77 10.74 -47.64
CA ALA A 117 -7.38 9.33 -47.52
C ALA A 117 -6.74 9.04 -46.14
N GLU A 118 -5.87 9.93 -45.66
CA GLU A 118 -5.24 9.82 -44.34
C GLU A 118 -6.28 9.91 -43.21
N LEU A 119 -7.28 10.80 -43.36
CA LEU A 119 -8.40 10.89 -42.41
C LEU A 119 -9.20 9.58 -42.33
N ARG A 120 -9.47 8.94 -43.47
CA ARG A 120 -10.19 7.65 -43.50
C ARG A 120 -9.38 6.55 -42.81
N GLN A 121 -8.08 6.51 -43.06
CA GLN A 121 -7.19 5.53 -42.44
C GLN A 121 -7.15 5.70 -40.92
N ARG A 122 -6.96 6.94 -40.43
CA ARG A 122 -6.99 7.22 -38.97
C ARG A 122 -8.34 6.90 -38.33
N LEU A 123 -9.45 7.09 -39.04
CA LEU A 123 -10.77 6.70 -38.54
C LEU A 123 -10.88 5.18 -38.38
N ILE A 124 -10.37 4.40 -39.34
CA ILE A 124 -10.35 2.93 -39.25
C ILE A 124 -9.52 2.50 -38.05
N GLU A 125 -8.30 3.03 -37.91
CA GLU A 125 -7.41 2.73 -36.78
C GLU A 125 -8.04 3.12 -35.44
N ALA A 126 -8.71 4.28 -35.36
CA ALA A 126 -9.42 4.70 -34.15
C ALA A 126 -10.60 3.78 -33.80
N LEU A 127 -11.32 3.27 -34.79
CA LEU A 127 -12.42 2.31 -34.59
C LEU A 127 -11.89 0.95 -34.11
N GLU A 128 -10.80 0.46 -34.71
CA GLU A 128 -10.16 -0.80 -34.31
C GLU A 128 -9.59 -0.69 -32.89
N ASN A 129 -8.86 0.39 -32.59
CA ASN A 129 -8.35 0.66 -31.24
C ASN A 129 -9.49 0.80 -30.23
N GLY A 130 -10.59 1.45 -30.61
CA GLY A 130 -11.78 1.57 -29.79
C GLY A 130 -12.40 0.21 -29.45
N ALA A 131 -12.48 -0.70 -30.42
CA ALA A 131 -13.00 -2.05 -30.18
C ALA A 131 -12.10 -2.86 -29.24
N VAL A 132 -10.78 -2.77 -29.39
CA VAL A 132 -9.81 -3.45 -28.51
C VAL A 132 -9.90 -2.90 -27.09
N LEU A 133 -9.92 -1.58 -26.92
CA LEU A 133 -10.05 -0.94 -25.62
C LEU A 133 -11.39 -1.29 -24.95
N GLN A 134 -12.46 -1.38 -25.71
CA GLN A 134 -13.78 -1.81 -25.20
C GLN A 134 -13.73 -3.26 -24.71
N GLN A 135 -13.10 -4.17 -25.44
CA GLN A 135 -12.92 -5.55 -25.02
C GLN A 135 -12.07 -5.66 -23.74
N GLU A 136 -10.98 -4.88 -23.65
CA GLU A 136 -10.13 -4.87 -22.45
C GLU A 136 -10.87 -4.30 -21.24
N LYS A 137 -11.65 -3.23 -21.43
CA LYS A 137 -12.53 -2.67 -20.40
C LYS A 137 -13.51 -3.72 -19.87
N GLU A 138 -14.21 -4.43 -20.74
CA GLU A 138 -15.16 -5.48 -20.35
C GLU A 138 -14.46 -6.60 -19.56
N ARG A 139 -13.24 -6.98 -19.98
CA ARG A 139 -12.43 -7.98 -19.26
C ARG A 139 -12.06 -7.50 -17.84
N LEU A 140 -11.66 -6.23 -17.70
CA LEU A 140 -11.32 -5.66 -16.40
C LEU A 140 -12.55 -5.53 -15.49
N GLU A 141 -13.69 -5.11 -16.03
CA GLU A 141 -14.96 -5.04 -15.30
C GLU A 141 -15.41 -6.42 -14.80
N GLN A 142 -15.32 -7.45 -15.64
CA GLN A 142 -15.61 -8.83 -15.24
C GLN A 142 -14.67 -9.32 -14.14
N HIS A 143 -13.37 -9.03 -14.26
CA HIS A 143 -12.39 -9.41 -13.25
C HIS A 143 -12.63 -8.69 -11.92
N ALA A 144 -12.96 -7.40 -11.95
CA ALA A 144 -13.32 -6.63 -10.77
C ALA A 144 -14.57 -7.18 -10.09
N ALA A 145 -15.61 -7.54 -10.86
CA ALA A 145 -16.81 -8.16 -10.35
C ALA A 145 -16.52 -9.52 -9.68
N HIS A 146 -15.65 -10.33 -10.28
CA HIS A 146 -15.24 -11.62 -9.70
C HIS A 146 -14.48 -11.44 -8.39
N LEU A 147 -13.52 -10.51 -8.33
CA LEU A 147 -12.79 -10.19 -7.10
C LEU A 147 -13.71 -9.66 -6.00
N ALA A 148 -14.67 -8.79 -6.34
CA ALA A 148 -15.65 -8.28 -5.40
C ALA A 148 -16.49 -9.42 -4.78
N HIS A 149 -16.93 -10.36 -5.61
CA HIS A 149 -17.65 -11.55 -5.14
C HIS A 149 -16.79 -12.41 -4.21
N SER A 150 -15.56 -12.72 -4.61
CA SER A 150 -14.63 -13.52 -3.80
C SER A 150 -14.31 -12.85 -2.46
N ASN A 151 -14.15 -11.53 -2.44
CA ASN A 151 -13.93 -10.77 -1.20
C ASN A 151 -15.12 -10.86 -0.24
N VAL A 152 -16.36 -10.74 -0.75
CA VAL A 152 -17.57 -10.89 0.09
C VAL A 152 -17.64 -12.30 0.67
N THR A 153 -17.37 -13.32 -0.14
CA THR A 153 -17.38 -14.73 0.31
C THR A 153 -16.30 -15.00 1.36
N LEU A 154 -15.07 -14.50 1.15
CA LEU A 154 -13.98 -14.65 2.12
C LEU A 154 -14.25 -13.88 3.41
N LYS A 155 -14.84 -12.68 3.32
CA LYS A 155 -15.26 -11.91 4.50
C LYS A 155 -16.29 -12.68 5.32
N ALA A 156 -17.32 -13.23 4.68
CA ALA A 156 -18.35 -14.02 5.36
C ALA A 156 -17.76 -15.25 6.06
N ALA A 157 -16.86 -15.98 5.40
CA ALA A 157 -16.17 -17.12 6.02
C ALA A 157 -15.28 -16.70 7.20
N SER A 158 -14.58 -15.57 7.08
CA SER A 158 -13.78 -15.01 8.17
C SER A 158 -14.64 -14.65 9.39
N ASP A 159 -15.80 -14.02 9.17
CA ASP A 159 -16.70 -13.62 10.24
C ASP A 159 -17.32 -14.84 10.95
N GLU A 160 -17.64 -15.90 10.19
CA GLU A 160 -18.11 -17.18 10.76
C GLU A 160 -17.04 -17.84 11.63
N GLU A 161 -15.79 -17.91 11.16
CA GLU A 161 -14.67 -18.48 11.92
C GLU A 161 -14.33 -17.65 13.16
N GLU A 162 -14.39 -16.32 13.09
CA GLU A 162 -14.23 -15.45 14.25
C GLU A 162 -15.32 -15.70 15.31
N GLY A 163 -16.58 -15.87 14.87
CA GLY A 163 -17.69 -16.25 15.73
C GLY A 163 -17.49 -17.60 16.42
N ASN A 164 -17.08 -18.62 15.65
CA ASN A 164 -16.75 -19.95 16.17
C ASN A 164 -15.60 -19.88 17.19
N GLN A 165 -14.55 -19.12 16.89
CA GLN A 165 -13.41 -18.95 17.79
C GLN A 165 -13.82 -18.26 19.09
N ALA A 166 -14.66 -17.23 19.03
CA ALA A 166 -15.17 -16.54 20.21
C ALA A 166 -16.00 -17.48 21.10
N ALA A 167 -16.90 -18.26 20.51
CA ALA A 167 -17.72 -19.24 21.24
C ALA A 167 -16.86 -20.33 21.90
N LEU A 168 -15.84 -20.84 21.21
CA LEU A 168 -14.91 -21.83 21.79
C LEU A 168 -14.07 -21.23 22.93
N LYS A 169 -13.58 -20.00 22.78
CA LYS A 169 -12.85 -19.29 23.84
C LYS A 169 -13.72 -19.09 25.09
N GLU A 170 -15.00 -18.75 24.93
CA GLU A 170 -15.93 -18.63 26.05
C GLU A 170 -16.15 -19.98 26.76
N ARG A 171 -16.37 -21.05 26.00
CA ARG A 171 -16.51 -22.42 26.55
C ARG A 171 -15.27 -22.85 27.32
N LEU A 172 -14.07 -22.57 26.80
CA LEU A 172 -12.82 -22.85 27.50
C LEU A 172 -12.72 -22.11 28.83
N LYS A 173 -13.01 -20.80 28.85
CA LYS A 173 -13.04 -20.02 30.10
C LYS A 173 -13.99 -20.60 31.14
N VAL A 174 -15.18 -21.04 30.71
CA VAL A 174 -16.15 -21.68 31.61
C VAL A 174 -15.61 -22.99 32.18
N LEU A 175 -14.94 -23.81 31.36
CA LEU A 175 -14.32 -25.05 31.81
C LEU A 175 -13.14 -24.80 32.76
N GLU A 176 -12.28 -23.84 32.46
CA GLU A 176 -11.17 -23.41 33.33
C GLU A 176 -11.68 -22.93 34.69
N ALA A 177 -12.76 -22.12 34.71
CA ALA A 177 -13.39 -21.66 35.95
C ALA A 177 -13.99 -22.82 36.77
N LYS A 178 -14.59 -23.82 36.12
CA LYS A 178 -15.09 -25.03 36.79
C LYS A 178 -13.97 -25.90 37.36
N LEU A 179 -12.83 -25.95 36.68
CA LEU A 179 -11.65 -26.68 37.16
C LEU A 179 -10.96 -25.95 38.31
N SER A 180 -10.95 -24.61 38.33
CA SER A 180 -10.33 -23.83 39.41
C SER A 180 -11.13 -23.80 40.72
N HIS A 181 -12.44 -24.08 40.66
CA HIS A 181 -13.32 -24.20 41.82
C HIS A 181 -13.37 -25.62 42.43
N ARG A 182 -12.54 -26.55 41.93
CA ARG A 182 -12.43 -27.93 42.39
C ARG A 182 -11.13 -28.14 43.15
#